data_AF-A0A973LP11-F1
#
_entry.id   AF-A0A973LP11-F1
#
_cell.length_a   1.000
_cell.length_b   1.000
_cell.length_c   1.000
_cell.angle_alpha   90.00
_cell.angle_beta   90.00
_cell.angle_gamma   90.00
#
_symmetry.space_group_name_H-M   'P 1'
#
loop_
_entity.id
_entity.type
_entity.pdbx_description
1 polymer ?
#
loop_
_entity_poly.entity_id
_entity_poly.type
_entity_poly.pdbx_seq_one_letter_code
_entity_poly.pdbx_strand_id
1 'polypeptide(L)'
;GAHPDAHDGDGGPSGRDDDIGFFALAIAPGALREGVPADAGTLFGALLGCPPADPALPVRYPGWHEHRRSEEHRRTGVPLAAELYAELADVAAATGLAVPALVGER
;
A
#
# COMPACT_ATOMS: atom_id res chain seq x y z
N GLY A 1 -13.96 -19.90 -8.67
CA GLY A 1 -12.98 -20.01 -7.57
C GLY A 1 -11.62 -20.32 -8.15
N ALA A 2 -10.55 -20.03 -7.42
CA ALA A 2 -9.18 -20.44 -7.81
C ALA A 2 -9.08 -21.97 -7.97
N HIS A 3 -8.21 -22.42 -8.87
CA HIS A 3 -8.00 -23.84 -9.14
C HIS A 3 -7.35 -24.52 -7.93
N PRO A 4 -7.77 -25.75 -7.52
CA PRO A 4 -7.26 -26.42 -6.32
C PRO A 4 -5.72 -26.53 -6.25
N ASP A 5 -5.07 -26.68 -7.41
CA ASP A 5 -3.61 -26.81 -7.53
C ASP A 5 -2.83 -25.51 -7.23
N ALA A 6 -3.51 -24.37 -7.05
CA ALA A 6 -2.88 -23.11 -6.68
C ALA A 6 -2.25 -23.14 -5.26
N HIS A 7 -2.68 -24.07 -4.40
CA HIS A 7 -2.14 -24.22 -3.04
C HIS A 7 -0.81 -24.97 -2.98
N ASP A 8 -0.44 -25.65 -4.06
CA ASP A 8 0.79 -26.43 -4.20
C ASP A 8 1.86 -25.71 -5.05
N GLY A 9 1.56 -24.49 -5.53
CA GLY A 9 2.37 -23.71 -6.44
C GLY A 9 3.41 -22.80 -5.76
N ASP A 10 4.53 -22.63 -6.44
CA ASP A 10 5.69 -21.76 -6.16
C ASP A 10 5.44 -20.25 -6.39
N GLY A 11 4.20 -19.85 -6.67
CA GLY A 11 3.77 -18.44 -6.77
C GLY A 11 3.60 -18.00 -8.21
N GLY A 12 2.51 -18.47 -8.82
CA GLY A 12 2.27 -18.52 -10.26
C GLY A 12 0.81 -18.30 -10.65
N PRO A 13 0.45 -17.76 -11.83
CA PRO A 13 -0.93 -17.35 -12.12
C PRO A 13 -1.81 -18.57 -12.46
N SER A 14 -1.19 -19.76 -12.56
CA SER A 14 -1.80 -21.07 -12.77
C SER A 14 -1.30 -22.13 -11.78
N GLY A 15 -0.69 -21.73 -10.64
CA GLY A 15 0.02 -22.64 -9.73
C GLY A 15 1.42 -23.05 -10.23
N ARG A 16 1.95 -22.32 -11.21
CA ARG A 16 3.27 -22.50 -11.82
C ARG A 16 4.01 -21.18 -11.73
N ASP A 17 5.20 -21.16 -11.12
CA ASP A 17 6.09 -20.03 -10.88
C ASP A 17 5.80 -18.91 -11.87
N ASP A 18 5.37 -17.76 -11.38
CA ASP A 18 5.13 -16.58 -12.22
C ASP A 18 6.46 -16.11 -12.87
N ASP A 19 7.60 -16.74 -12.55
CA ASP A 19 8.95 -16.38 -12.96
C ASP A 19 9.25 -14.91 -12.60
N ILE A 20 8.70 -14.44 -11.46
CA ILE A 20 8.83 -13.04 -11.03
C ILE A 20 10.14 -12.85 -10.27
N GLY A 21 11.11 -12.23 -10.93
CA GLY A 21 12.33 -11.73 -10.29
C GLY A 21 12.14 -10.38 -9.61
N PHE A 22 12.69 -10.22 -8.41
CA PHE A 22 12.73 -8.94 -7.69
C PHE A 22 14.18 -8.50 -7.47
N PHE A 23 14.42 -7.19 -7.55
CA PHE A 23 15.67 -6.57 -7.10
C PHE A 23 15.36 -5.58 -5.98
N ALA A 24 16.06 -5.74 -4.85
CA ALA A 24 15.94 -4.85 -3.71
C ALA A 24 17.31 -4.23 -3.39
N LEU A 25 17.33 -2.92 -3.15
CA LEU A 25 18.53 -2.16 -2.79
C LEU A 25 18.24 -1.28 -1.56
N ALA A 26 19.11 -1.36 -0.57
CA ALA A 26 19.08 -0.48 0.59
C ALA A 26 20.35 0.37 0.62
N ILE A 27 20.19 1.68 0.78
CA ILE A 27 21.29 2.64 0.89
C ILE A 27 21.22 3.27 2.27
N ALA A 28 22.29 3.19 3.05
CA ALA A 28 22.42 3.89 4.32
C ALA A 28 22.95 5.31 4.09
N PRO A 29 22.12 6.37 4.12
CA PRO A 29 22.56 7.69 3.69
C PRO A 29 23.64 8.27 4.60
N GLY A 30 23.56 7.98 5.91
CA GLY A 30 24.57 8.39 6.90
C GLY A 30 25.96 7.76 6.69
N ALA A 31 26.05 6.65 5.94
CA ALA A 31 27.35 6.09 5.55
C ALA A 31 27.99 6.85 4.38
N LEU A 32 27.22 7.64 3.62
CA LEU A 32 27.68 8.42 2.48
C LEU A 32 28.00 9.86 2.87
N ARG A 33 27.12 10.48 3.67
CA ARG A 33 27.32 11.82 4.22
C ARG A 33 26.37 12.11 5.38
N GLU A 34 26.77 13.06 6.21
CA GLU A 34 25.92 13.67 7.22
C GLU A 34 24.89 14.65 6.61
N GLY A 35 23.86 14.99 7.39
CA GLY A 35 22.90 16.06 7.07
C GLY A 35 21.78 15.70 6.09
N VAL A 36 21.72 14.46 5.61
CA VAL A 36 20.70 14.02 4.62
C VAL A 36 19.26 14.34 5.05
N PRO A 37 18.81 14.11 6.31
CA PRO A 37 17.44 14.43 6.71
C PRO A 37 17.10 15.92 6.61
N ALA A 38 18.05 16.80 6.97
CA ALA A 38 17.85 18.25 6.91
C ALA A 38 17.76 18.75 5.45
N ASP A 39 18.61 18.22 4.58
CA ASP A 39 18.58 18.55 3.15
C ASP A 39 17.31 18.02 2.48
N ALA A 40 16.87 16.81 2.83
CA ALA A 40 15.59 16.28 2.37
C ALA A 40 14.43 17.19 2.78
N GLY A 41 14.41 17.64 4.04
CA GLY A 41 13.43 18.62 4.53
C GLY A 41 13.45 19.92 3.75
N THR A 42 14.64 20.44 3.45
CA THR A 42 14.83 21.66 2.64
C THR A 42 14.31 21.47 1.21
N LEU A 43 14.68 20.36 0.56
CA LEU A 43 14.26 20.02 -0.80
C LEU A 43 12.74 19.88 -0.91
N PHE A 44 12.12 19.05 -0.05
CA PHE A 44 10.68 18.84 -0.09
C PHE A 44 9.91 20.08 0.34
N GLY A 45 10.44 20.88 1.27
CA GLY A 45 9.89 22.17 1.65
C GLY A 45 9.86 23.15 0.47
N ALA A 46 10.96 23.26 -0.28
CA ALA A 46 11.02 24.10 -1.47
C ALA A 46 10.04 23.64 -2.56
N LEU A 47 9.94 22.33 -2.80
CA LEU A 47 8.98 21.75 -3.74
C LEU A 47 7.54 22.10 -3.38
N LEU A 48 7.16 21.93 -2.11
CA LEU A 48 5.80 22.27 -1.63
C LEU A 48 5.51 23.77 -1.68
N GLY A 49 6.54 24.62 -1.69
CA GLY A 49 6.42 26.07 -1.84
C GLY A 49 6.25 26.55 -3.28
N CYS A 50 6.40 25.68 -4.28
CA CYS A 50 6.19 26.05 -5.68
C CYS A 50 4.71 26.38 -5.96
N PRO A 51 4.41 27.40 -6.77
CA PRO A 51 3.05 27.66 -7.20
C PRO A 51 2.55 26.47 -8.04
N PRO A 52 1.32 25.96 -7.80
CA PRO A 52 0.78 24.89 -8.61
C PRO A 52 0.41 25.40 -10.00
N ALA A 53 0.55 24.53 -11.01
CA ALA A 53 0.11 24.84 -12.38
C ALA A 53 -1.41 24.95 -12.48
N ASP A 54 -2.13 24.17 -11.68
CA ASP A 54 -3.59 24.27 -11.48
C ASP A 54 -3.85 24.60 -10.00
N PRO A 55 -4.46 25.76 -9.67
CA PRO A 55 -4.80 26.13 -8.30
C PRO A 55 -5.66 25.11 -7.54
N ALA A 56 -6.43 24.28 -8.25
CA ALA A 56 -7.24 23.21 -7.64
C ALA A 56 -6.41 21.98 -7.23
N LEU A 57 -5.19 21.84 -7.76
CA LEU A 57 -4.31 20.69 -7.57
C LEU A 57 -2.96 21.17 -6.99
N PRO A 58 -2.86 21.29 -5.65
CA PRO A 58 -1.65 21.82 -5.02
C PRO A 58 -0.45 20.87 -5.21
N VAL A 59 0.76 21.42 -5.25
CA VAL A 59 1.99 20.64 -5.44
C VAL A 59 2.19 19.63 -4.31
N ARG A 60 2.51 18.38 -4.65
CA ARG A 60 2.80 17.26 -3.73
C ARG A 60 3.97 16.44 -4.24
N TYR A 61 4.58 15.65 -3.36
CA TYR A 61 5.64 14.70 -3.70
C TYR A 61 5.12 13.25 -3.71
N PRO A 62 5.79 12.33 -4.44
CA PRO A 62 5.43 10.92 -4.46
C PRO A 62 5.34 10.32 -3.06
N GLY A 63 4.28 9.56 -2.79
CA GLY A 63 4.02 8.98 -1.46
C GLY A 63 3.15 9.85 -0.55
N TRP A 64 2.90 11.14 -0.87
CA TRP A 64 2.05 12.00 -0.04
C TRP A 64 0.60 11.51 0.00
N HIS A 65 0.01 11.17 -1.15
CA HIS A 65 -1.39 10.72 -1.21
C HIS A 65 -1.58 9.38 -0.50
N GLU A 66 -0.63 8.46 -0.67
CA GLU A 66 -0.58 7.16 -0.03
C GLU A 66 -0.45 7.30 1.49
N HIS A 67 0.42 8.22 1.95
CA HIS A 67 0.57 8.52 3.36
C HIS A 67 -0.74 9.04 3.96
N ARG A 68 -1.38 10.02 3.32
CA ARG A 68 -2.67 10.58 3.77
C ARG A 68 -3.77 9.54 3.83
N ARG A 69 -3.89 8.71 2.79
CA ARG A 69 -4.85 7.60 2.73
C ARG A 69 -4.57 6.58 3.84
N SER A 70 -3.30 6.25 4.08
CA SER A 70 -2.90 5.31 5.13
C SER A 70 -3.14 5.84 6.54
N GLU A 71 -2.96 7.14 6.78
CA GLU A 71 -3.38 7.79 8.02
C GLU A 71 -4.88 7.71 8.23
N GLU A 72 -5.67 8.02 7.20
CA GLU A 72 -7.11 7.95 7.25
C GLU A 72 -7.58 6.53 7.55
N HIS A 73 -7.13 5.53 6.79
CA HIS A 73 -7.53 4.14 6.97
C HIS A 73 -7.12 3.56 8.33
N ARG A 74 -5.99 4.00 8.89
CA ARG A 74 -5.62 3.61 10.28
C ARG A 74 -6.60 4.14 11.31
N ARG A 75 -7.24 5.27 11.04
CA ARG A 75 -8.24 5.88 11.93
C ARG A 75 -9.65 5.35 11.71
N THR A 76 -10.04 5.09 10.46
CA THR A 76 -11.43 4.79 10.09
C THR A 76 -11.67 3.37 9.62
N GLY A 77 -10.63 2.55 9.49
CA GLY A 77 -10.69 1.29 8.77
C GLY A 77 -10.48 1.47 7.27
N VAL A 78 -10.23 0.36 6.58
CA VAL A 78 -10.05 0.31 5.12
C VAL A 78 -11.42 0.08 4.47
N PRO A 79 -11.88 0.94 3.55
CA PRO A 79 -13.11 0.72 2.82
C PRO A 79 -12.97 -0.48 1.88
N LEU A 80 -13.93 -1.39 1.94
CA LEU A 80 -14.02 -2.55 1.06
C LEU A 80 -15.35 -2.51 0.30
N ALA A 81 -15.33 -2.96 -0.95
CA ALA A 81 -16.56 -3.24 -1.68
C ALA A 81 -17.33 -4.37 -0.98
N ALA A 82 -18.67 -4.34 -1.05
CA ALA A 82 -19.51 -5.32 -0.39
C ALA A 82 -19.24 -6.74 -0.90
N GLU A 83 -18.97 -6.87 -2.19
CA GLU A 83 -18.66 -8.13 -2.88
C GLU A 83 -17.33 -8.70 -2.37
N LEU A 84 -16.30 -7.86 -2.23
CA LEU A 84 -15.00 -8.28 -1.70
C LEU A 84 -15.09 -8.71 -0.23
N TYR A 85 -15.89 -8.01 0.58
CA TYR A 85 -16.11 -8.42 1.96
C TYR A 85 -16.84 -9.77 2.05
N ALA A 86 -17.78 -10.04 1.15
CA ALA A 86 -18.45 -11.34 1.07
C ALA A 86 -17.45 -12.46 0.70
N GLU A 87 -16.57 -12.23 -0.27
CA GLU A 87 -15.51 -13.19 -0.62
C GLU A 87 -14.59 -13.50 0.58
N LEU A 88 -14.22 -12.49 1.37
CA LEU A 88 -13.44 -12.68 2.59
C LEU A 88 -14.19 -13.50 3.65
N ALA A 89 -15.50 -13.30 3.78
CA ALA A 89 -16.35 -14.07 4.70
C ALA A 89 -16.44 -15.54 4.27
N ASP A 90 -16.55 -15.81 2.98
CA ASP A 90 -16.56 -17.18 2.43
C ASP A 90 -15.23 -17.90 2.73
N VAL A 91 -14.10 -17.21 2.54
CA VAL A 91 -12.77 -17.76 2.88
C VAL A 91 -12.65 -18.05 4.37
N ALA A 92 -13.11 -17.14 5.23
CA ALA A 92 -13.09 -17.33 6.67
C ALA A 92 -13.94 -18.56 7.09
N ALA A 93 -15.13 -18.73 6.51
CA ALA A 93 -15.98 -19.89 6.75
C ALA A 93 -15.32 -21.21 6.30
N ALA A 94 -14.72 -21.23 5.11
CA ALA A 94 -14.05 -22.40 4.57
C ALA A 94 -12.81 -22.82 5.38
N THR A 95 -12.16 -21.86 6.03
CA THR A 95 -10.93 -22.08 6.82
C THR A 95 -11.16 -22.18 8.33
N GLY A 96 -12.42 -22.02 8.79
CA GLY A 96 -12.76 -22.01 10.21
C GLY A 96 -12.22 -20.80 10.98
N LEU A 97 -11.92 -19.70 10.29
CA LEU A 97 -11.45 -18.45 10.89
C LEU A 97 -12.60 -17.47 11.16
N ALA A 98 -12.36 -16.51 12.04
CA ALA A 98 -13.31 -15.43 12.28
C ALA A 98 -13.31 -14.43 11.13
N VAL A 99 -14.50 -13.99 10.71
CA VAL A 99 -14.66 -12.93 9.70
C VAL A 99 -14.16 -11.60 10.30
N PRO A 100 -13.43 -10.76 9.53
CA PRO A 100 -13.01 -9.44 10.00
C PRO A 100 -14.19 -8.58 10.43
N ALA A 101 -14.09 -7.94 11.60
CA ALA A 101 -15.12 -7.06 12.11
C ALA A 101 -15.23 -5.79 11.23
N LEU A 102 -16.47 -5.36 10.99
CA LEU A 102 -16.74 -4.06 10.34
C LEU A 102 -16.40 -2.92 11.30
N VAL A 103 -15.73 -1.89 10.78
CA VAL A 103 -15.38 -0.67 11.53
C VAL A 103 -16.11 0.49 10.87
N GLY A 104 -17.09 1.08 11.57
CA GLY A 104 -17.93 2.17 11.06
C GLY A 104 -19.38 1.76 10.70
N GLU A 105 -20.23 2.75 10.43
CA GLU A 105 -21.60 2.53 9.93
C GLU A 105 -21.60 2.29 8.41
N ARG A 106 -22.57 1.50 7.92
CA ARG A 106 -22.74 1.16 6.49
C ARG A 106 -23.19 2.34 5.64
#